data_AF-A0A264VTL7-F1
#
_entry.id   AF-A0A264VTL7-F1
#
_cell.length_a   1.000
_cell.length_b   1.000
_cell.length_c   1.000
_cell.angle_alpha   90.00
_cell.angle_beta   90.00
_cell.angle_gamma   90.00
#
_symmetry.space_group_name_H-M   'P 1'
#
loop_
_entity.id
_entity.type
_entity.pdbx_description
1 polymer ?
#
loop_
_entity_poly.entity_id
_entity_poly.type
_entity_poly.pdbx_seq_one_letter_code
_entity_poly.pdbx_strand_id
1 'polypeptide(L)'
;MTMNTPAASRWWRIMPIVFITYSLAYLDRANYSFAAAAGINADLGITKGMSSLLGSLFFLGYFFFQIPGAIYAEKRSVRKLIFACIFLWGMFASLTGMVSNIPMLVIIRFSLGVVEAAVMPAMLIYISNWFTQSERSRANTFLILGNPVTVLWMSVLSGYLIQAFGWREMFIIEGVPAILWAFFWWRTARDKPSQVNWLSQTEKETLDKILSDEQKNIKPVRNYREAFKSRNVILLCAQYFCWSIGVYGFVLWLPSIIRGASNLGMVETGWLSAVPYLAATLAMILVSWASDRMHNRKLFVWPMLLLGAICFLGSYLLGSTNFWFSYTLLVIAGAAMYAPYGPFFAIIPEMLPKNVAGGAMALINSMGALGSFFGSWFVGYLNGATGSPSASYMFMGLALLASVFFTLIVKPNQEQNSDVVITKHA
;
A
#
# COMPACT_ATOMS: atom_id res chain seq x y z
N MET A 1 -34.63 -11.95 22.74
CA MET A 1 -33.18 -12.05 22.51
C MET A 1 -32.72 -10.72 21.92
N THR A 2 -32.18 -9.82 22.73
CA THR A 2 -31.58 -8.58 22.24
C THR A 2 -30.35 -8.94 21.41
N MET A 3 -30.30 -8.49 20.15
CA MET A 3 -29.10 -8.63 19.32
C MET A 3 -27.94 -7.94 20.05
N ASN A 4 -27.02 -8.72 20.60
CA ASN A 4 -25.82 -8.23 21.28
C ASN A 4 -24.88 -7.62 20.23
N THR A 5 -25.11 -6.35 19.90
CA THR A 5 -24.28 -5.59 18.97
C THR A 5 -22.99 -5.15 19.68
N PRO A 6 -21.81 -5.38 19.09
CA PRO A 6 -20.57 -4.99 19.74
C PRO A 6 -20.41 -3.45 19.75
N ALA A 7 -19.87 -2.92 20.84
CA ALA A 7 -19.87 -1.49 21.17
C ALA A 7 -19.38 -0.58 20.02
N ALA A 8 -20.17 0.44 19.66
CA ALA A 8 -19.84 1.37 18.58
C ALA A 8 -18.63 2.26 18.89
N SER A 9 -18.33 2.49 20.18
CA SER A 9 -17.18 3.28 20.65
C SER A 9 -15.83 2.77 20.13
N ARG A 10 -15.73 1.48 19.75
CA ARG A 10 -14.56 0.88 19.10
C ARG A 10 -14.17 1.63 17.83
N TRP A 11 -15.14 1.98 16.99
CA TRP A 11 -14.88 2.66 15.71
C TRP A 11 -14.18 4.00 15.93
N TRP A 12 -14.67 4.81 16.85
CA TRP A 12 -14.14 6.14 17.13
C TRP A 12 -12.83 6.14 17.91
N ARG A 13 -12.57 5.11 18.71
CA ARG A 13 -11.34 5.01 19.51
C ARG A 13 -10.19 4.33 18.77
N ILE A 14 -10.50 3.39 17.86
CA ILE A 14 -9.48 2.54 17.24
C ILE A 14 -9.16 2.99 15.82
N MET A 15 -10.18 3.23 14.99
CA MET A 15 -9.94 3.50 13.56
C MET A 15 -9.14 4.77 13.31
N PRO A 16 -9.33 5.90 14.02
CA PRO A 16 -8.49 7.07 13.83
C PRO A 16 -7.01 6.79 14.15
N ILE A 17 -6.74 6.04 15.22
CA ILE A 17 -5.37 5.72 15.63
C ILE A 17 -4.71 4.79 14.60
N VAL A 18 -5.44 3.77 14.16
CA VAL A 18 -4.99 2.84 13.11
C VAL A 18 -4.73 3.57 11.80
N PHE A 19 -5.63 4.47 11.40
CA PHE A 19 -5.49 5.25 10.18
C PHE A 19 -4.28 6.17 10.24
N ILE A 20 -4.14 6.98 11.29
CA ILE A 20 -2.98 7.89 11.43
C ILE A 20 -1.68 7.08 11.44
N THR A 21 -1.64 5.97 12.16
CA THR A 21 -0.44 5.11 12.23
C THR A 21 -0.06 4.56 10.86
N TYR A 22 -1.03 4.05 10.11
CA TYR A 22 -0.78 3.50 8.78
C TYR A 22 -0.44 4.60 7.77
N SER A 23 -1.08 5.76 7.88
CA SER A 23 -0.77 6.96 7.10
C SER A 23 0.67 7.40 7.30
N LEU A 24 1.14 7.49 8.55
CA LEU A 24 2.53 7.85 8.85
C LEU A 24 3.54 6.89 8.19
N ALA A 25 3.23 5.60 8.07
CA ALA A 25 4.11 4.65 7.38
C ALA A 25 4.34 5.02 5.90
N TYR A 26 3.36 5.63 5.22
CA TYR A 26 3.51 6.02 3.80
C TYR A 26 4.29 7.31 3.57
N LEU A 27 4.63 8.04 4.63
CA LEU A 27 5.24 9.35 4.54
C LEU A 27 6.63 9.30 3.89
N ASP A 28 7.53 8.40 4.33
CA ASP A 28 8.89 8.32 3.77
C ASP A 28 8.92 7.88 2.29
N ARG A 29 7.93 7.07 1.86
CA ARG A 29 7.84 6.62 0.46
C ARG A 29 7.67 7.79 -0.50
N ALA A 30 6.93 8.81 -0.09
CA ALA A 30 6.73 10.03 -0.87
C ALA A 30 7.92 11.00 -0.69
N ASN A 31 8.44 11.16 0.52
CA ASN A 31 9.50 12.13 0.78
C ASN A 31 10.73 11.97 -0.10
N TYR A 32 11.15 10.72 -0.34
CA TYR A 32 12.33 10.48 -1.16
C TYR A 32 12.17 10.98 -2.59
N SER A 33 10.98 10.84 -3.19
CA SER A 33 10.74 11.35 -4.55
C SER A 33 10.76 12.89 -4.58
N PHE A 34 10.25 13.54 -3.55
CA PHE A 34 10.31 15.00 -3.39
C PHE A 34 11.75 15.48 -3.14
N ALA A 35 12.53 14.81 -2.29
CA ALA A 35 13.93 15.13 -2.06
C ALA A 35 14.78 14.89 -3.33
N ALA A 36 14.50 13.82 -4.08
CA ALA A 36 15.09 13.56 -5.39
C ALA A 36 14.78 14.68 -6.38
N ALA A 37 13.51 15.12 -6.42
CA ALA A 37 13.11 16.27 -7.21
C ALA A 37 13.74 17.59 -6.73
N ALA A 38 14.07 17.73 -5.44
CA ALA A 38 14.63 18.94 -4.83
C ALA A 38 16.15 19.07 -4.92
N GLY A 39 16.88 17.99 -5.19
CA GLY A 39 18.32 18.06 -5.45
C GLY A 39 19.22 17.24 -4.52
N ILE A 40 18.70 16.32 -3.70
CA ILE A 40 19.53 15.40 -2.87
C ILE A 40 20.66 14.73 -3.68
N ASN A 41 20.41 14.48 -4.97
CA ASN A 41 21.38 13.84 -5.85
C ASN A 41 22.59 14.73 -6.14
N ALA A 42 22.39 16.03 -6.30
CA ALA A 42 23.48 16.98 -6.51
C ALA A 42 24.31 17.15 -5.23
N ASP A 43 23.64 17.32 -4.09
CA ASP A 43 24.27 17.57 -2.80
C ASP A 43 25.15 16.41 -2.31
N LEU A 44 24.77 15.17 -2.64
CA LEU A 44 25.48 13.96 -2.21
C LEU A 44 26.31 13.29 -3.32
N GLY A 45 26.37 13.89 -4.52
CA GLY A 45 27.08 13.32 -5.67
C GLY A 45 26.50 11.97 -6.13
N ILE A 46 25.18 11.78 -5.99
CA ILE A 46 24.49 10.53 -6.34
C ILE A 46 24.25 10.50 -7.85
N THR A 47 24.73 9.44 -8.51
CA THR A 47 24.43 9.20 -9.92
C THR A 47 22.95 8.86 -10.13
N LYS A 48 22.40 9.12 -11.32
CA LYS A 48 20.99 8.83 -11.63
C LYS A 48 20.60 7.37 -11.33
N GLY A 49 21.45 6.41 -11.70
CA GLY A 49 21.21 4.99 -11.42
C GLY A 49 21.22 4.65 -9.92
N MET A 50 22.14 5.25 -9.16
CA MET A 50 22.20 5.08 -7.71
C MET A 50 21.00 5.71 -7.00
N SER A 51 20.53 6.88 -7.45
CA SER A 51 19.34 7.53 -6.89
C SER A 51 18.11 6.62 -6.94
N SER A 52 17.93 5.92 -8.05
CA SER A 52 16.79 5.01 -8.25
C SER A 52 16.94 3.70 -7.49
N LEU A 53 18.17 3.20 -7.32
CA LEU A 53 18.44 2.09 -6.42
C LEU A 53 18.14 2.47 -4.96
N LEU A 54 18.57 3.64 -4.51
CA LEU A 54 18.31 4.15 -3.16
C LEU A 54 16.80 4.26 -2.87
N GLY A 55 16.02 4.75 -3.84
CA GLY A 55 14.56 4.80 -3.72
C GLY A 55 13.89 3.42 -3.72
N SER A 56 14.51 2.43 -4.36
CA SER A 56 13.96 1.09 -4.45
C SER A 56 14.32 0.18 -3.27
N LEU A 57 15.47 0.38 -2.61
CA LEU A 57 15.97 -0.47 -1.52
C LEU A 57 14.96 -0.66 -0.38
N PHE A 58 14.12 0.35 -0.15
CA PHE A 58 12.97 0.27 0.75
C PHE A 58 12.09 -0.96 0.43
N PHE A 59 11.71 -1.14 -0.84
CA PHE A 59 10.86 -2.26 -1.25
C PHE A 59 11.54 -3.62 -1.12
N LEU A 60 12.87 -3.65 -1.23
CA LEU A 60 13.63 -4.89 -1.04
C LEU A 60 13.63 -5.33 0.43
N GLY A 61 13.84 -4.39 1.36
CA GLY A 61 13.69 -4.66 2.79
C GLY A 61 12.25 -5.09 3.12
N TYR A 62 11.27 -4.43 2.53
CA TYR A 62 9.86 -4.77 2.69
C TYR A 62 9.54 -6.21 2.22
N PHE A 63 10.02 -6.58 1.04
CA PHE A 63 9.83 -7.91 0.44
C PHE A 63 10.32 -9.05 1.36
N PHE A 64 11.55 -8.96 1.88
CA PHE A 64 12.13 -10.04 2.68
C PHE A 64 11.49 -10.18 4.07
N PHE A 65 11.05 -9.06 4.68
CA PHE A 65 10.65 -9.04 6.08
C PHE A 65 9.14 -8.99 6.32
N GLN A 66 8.32 -8.89 5.26
CA GLN A 66 6.87 -8.86 5.41
C GLN A 66 6.31 -10.15 6.03
N ILE A 67 6.71 -11.33 5.52
CA ILE A 67 6.25 -12.62 6.04
C ILE A 67 6.73 -12.86 7.48
N PRO A 68 8.04 -12.69 7.80
CA PRO A 68 8.51 -12.77 9.18
C PRO A 68 7.78 -11.81 10.14
N GLY A 69 7.55 -10.56 9.71
CA GLY A 69 6.82 -9.55 10.47
C GLY A 69 5.38 -9.96 10.77
N ALA A 70 4.68 -10.53 9.79
CA ALA A 70 3.34 -11.06 9.97
C ALA A 70 3.29 -12.19 11.01
N ILE A 71 4.24 -13.13 10.94
CA ILE A 71 4.35 -14.25 11.90
C ILE A 71 4.60 -13.74 13.32
N TYR A 72 5.45 -12.73 13.49
CA TYR A 72 5.71 -12.12 14.79
C TYR A 72 4.44 -11.45 15.35
N ALA A 73 3.73 -10.69 14.52
CA ALA A 73 2.50 -10.00 14.90
C ALA A 73 1.41 -10.98 15.39
N GLU A 74 1.26 -12.11 14.69
CA GLU A 74 0.29 -13.14 15.02
C GLU A 74 0.62 -13.84 16.35
N LYS A 75 1.90 -14.18 16.57
CA LYS A 75 2.31 -15.02 17.71
C LYS A 75 2.57 -14.26 19.01
N ARG A 76 2.85 -12.94 18.95
CA ARG A 76 3.28 -12.17 20.11
C ARG A 76 2.36 -11.01 20.44
N SER A 77 2.59 -9.85 19.84
CA SER A 77 1.89 -8.61 20.17
C SER A 77 2.00 -7.64 19.01
N VAL A 78 0.85 -7.19 18.53
CA VAL A 78 0.77 -6.17 17.49
C VAL A 78 1.18 -4.83 18.08
N ARG A 79 0.72 -4.49 19.28
CA ARG A 79 1.05 -3.25 19.99
C ARG A 79 2.56 -3.04 20.08
N LYS A 80 3.31 -4.05 20.55
CA LYS A 80 4.76 -3.98 20.70
C LYS A 80 5.48 -3.85 19.36
N LEU A 81 5.03 -4.63 18.36
CA LEU A 81 5.63 -4.58 17.03
C LEU A 81 5.44 -3.21 16.38
N ILE A 82 4.19 -2.73 16.32
CA ILE A 82 3.87 -1.43 15.73
C ILE A 82 4.58 -0.29 16.46
N PHE A 83 4.69 -0.34 17.79
CA PHE A 83 5.48 0.64 18.54
C PHE A 83 6.94 0.69 18.04
N ALA A 84 7.61 -0.47 18.00
CA ALA A 84 8.98 -0.56 17.54
C ALA A 84 9.11 -0.10 16.08
N CYS A 85 8.14 -0.46 15.24
CA CYS A 85 8.10 -0.06 13.84
C CYS A 85 8.01 1.46 13.69
N ILE A 86 7.04 2.12 14.31
CA ILE A 86 6.88 3.58 14.20
C ILE A 86 8.10 4.31 14.77
N PHE A 87 8.62 3.85 15.90
CA PHE A 87 9.77 4.48 16.56
C PHE A 87 11.04 4.40 15.69
N LEU A 88 11.38 3.19 15.23
CA LEU A 88 12.54 2.98 14.35
C LEU A 88 12.34 3.69 13.01
N TRP A 89 11.13 3.69 12.48
CA TRP A 89 10.79 4.38 11.25
C TRP A 89 11.03 5.89 11.38
N GLY A 90 10.45 6.54 12.40
CA GLY A 90 10.67 7.96 12.66
C GLY A 90 12.15 8.31 12.86
N MET A 91 12.88 7.46 13.59
CA MET A 91 14.32 7.59 13.77
C MET A 91 15.07 7.55 12.43
N PHE A 92 14.84 6.54 11.59
CA PHE A 92 15.52 6.41 10.30
C PHE A 92 15.11 7.48 9.30
N ALA A 93 13.85 7.91 9.32
CA ALA A 93 13.35 9.03 8.53
C ALA A 93 14.10 10.32 8.90
N SER A 94 14.16 10.68 10.20
CA SER A 94 14.92 11.85 10.65
C SER A 94 16.43 11.73 10.36
N LEU A 95 17.02 10.54 10.54
CA LEU A 95 18.42 10.31 10.20
C LEU A 95 18.72 10.50 8.70
N THR A 96 17.73 10.33 7.81
CA THR A 96 17.89 10.65 6.39
C THR A 96 18.28 12.12 6.20
N GLY A 97 17.67 13.04 6.94
CA GLY A 97 18.01 14.47 6.85
C GLY A 97 19.45 14.78 7.26
N MET A 98 20.09 13.88 8.03
CA MET A 98 21.44 14.04 8.56
C MET A 98 22.52 13.32 7.74
N VAL A 99 22.16 12.63 6.64
CA VAL A 99 23.13 11.84 5.88
C VAL A 99 24.11 12.72 5.12
N SER A 100 25.39 12.34 5.13
CA SER A 100 26.46 13.01 4.40
C SER A 100 27.09 12.14 3.31
N ASN A 101 26.71 10.86 3.22
CA ASN A 101 27.30 9.92 2.27
C ASN A 101 26.30 8.86 1.81
N ILE A 102 26.59 8.29 0.64
CA ILE A 102 25.72 7.30 -0.04
C ILE A 102 25.58 6.00 0.76
N PRO A 103 26.64 5.39 1.34
CA PRO A 103 26.50 4.15 2.10
C PRO A 103 25.54 4.25 3.30
N MET A 104 25.59 5.37 4.05
CA MET A 104 24.66 5.61 5.14
C MET A 104 23.20 5.69 4.64
N LEU A 105 22.98 6.34 3.50
CA LEU A 105 21.65 6.43 2.89
C LEU A 105 21.16 5.05 2.40
N VAL A 106 22.03 4.19 1.86
CA VAL A 106 21.71 2.79 1.49
C VAL A 106 21.19 2.01 2.72
N ILE A 107 21.92 2.07 3.83
CA ILE A 107 21.57 1.35 5.06
C ILE A 107 20.23 1.85 5.61
N ILE A 108 20.03 3.16 5.65
CA ILE A 108 18.79 3.78 6.13
C ILE A 108 17.61 3.36 5.25
N ARG A 109 17.73 3.44 3.92
CA ARG A 109 16.66 3.10 2.97
C ARG A 109 16.24 1.64 3.07
N PHE A 110 17.21 0.72 3.15
CA PHE A 110 16.91 -0.69 3.35
C PHE A 110 16.25 -0.95 4.71
N SER A 111 16.78 -0.33 5.78
CA SER A 111 16.26 -0.50 7.15
C SER A 111 14.83 0.02 7.30
N LEU A 112 14.49 1.15 6.68
CA LEU A 112 13.12 1.66 6.61
C LEU A 112 12.17 0.61 6.00
N GLY A 113 12.60 -0.03 4.91
CA GLY A 113 11.88 -1.14 4.29
C GLY A 113 11.63 -2.32 5.23
N VAL A 114 12.67 -2.76 5.94
CA VAL A 114 12.60 -3.86 6.92
C VAL A 114 11.60 -3.53 8.03
N VAL A 115 11.68 -2.31 8.58
CA VAL A 115 10.86 -1.86 9.69
C VAL A 115 9.39 -1.74 9.28
N GLU A 116 9.11 -1.20 8.10
CA GLU A 116 7.75 -0.97 7.62
C GLU A 116 7.05 -2.24 7.12
N ALA A 117 7.82 -3.26 6.72
CA ALA A 117 7.33 -4.55 6.20
C ALA A 117 6.23 -5.20 7.07
N ALA A 118 6.37 -5.05 8.39
CA ALA A 118 5.48 -5.67 9.37
C ALA A 118 4.20 -4.86 9.64
N VAL A 119 4.15 -3.58 9.25
CA VAL A 119 3.09 -2.66 9.68
C VAL A 119 1.73 -3.06 9.12
N MET A 120 1.63 -3.27 7.81
CA MET A 120 0.37 -3.66 7.17
C MET A 120 -0.20 -4.99 7.71
N PRO A 121 0.55 -6.12 7.70
CA PRO A 121 0.00 -7.38 8.22
C PRO A 121 -0.36 -7.27 9.70
N ALA A 122 0.44 -6.57 10.51
CA ALA A 122 0.14 -6.36 11.92
C ALA A 122 -1.15 -5.55 12.11
N MET A 123 -1.38 -4.49 11.32
CA MET A 123 -2.62 -3.71 11.39
C MET A 123 -3.86 -4.52 11.00
N LEU A 124 -3.76 -5.41 10.01
CA LEU A 124 -4.85 -6.32 9.66
C LEU A 124 -5.18 -7.27 10.82
N ILE A 125 -4.16 -7.82 11.49
CA ILE A 125 -4.33 -8.65 12.69
C ILE A 125 -4.96 -7.82 13.83
N TYR A 126 -4.49 -6.60 14.03
CA TYR A 126 -5.05 -5.68 15.02
C TYR A 126 -6.54 -5.45 14.79
N ILE A 127 -6.93 -5.09 13.57
CA ILE A 127 -8.33 -4.91 13.18
C ILE A 127 -9.12 -6.20 13.44
N SER A 128 -8.54 -7.37 13.13
CA SER A 128 -9.23 -8.66 13.34
C SER A 128 -9.52 -8.99 14.80
N ASN A 129 -8.70 -8.49 15.73
CA ASN A 129 -8.88 -8.65 17.18
C ASN A 129 -9.95 -7.72 17.75
N TRP A 130 -10.33 -6.68 17.00
CA TRP A 130 -11.21 -5.63 17.49
C TRP A 130 -12.55 -5.54 16.75
N PHE A 131 -12.62 -6.03 15.51
CA PHE A 131 -13.78 -5.92 14.63
C PHE A 131 -14.23 -7.30 14.12
N THR A 132 -15.54 -7.47 14.02
CA THR A 132 -16.17 -8.71 13.53
C THR A 132 -15.94 -8.89 12.03
N GLN A 133 -16.16 -10.09 11.50
CA GLN A 133 -16.04 -10.37 10.07
C GLN A 133 -16.88 -9.42 9.19
N SER A 134 -18.09 -9.08 9.63
CA SER A 134 -18.97 -8.12 8.94
C SER A 134 -18.44 -6.68 8.94
N GLU A 135 -17.66 -6.31 9.97
CA GLU A 135 -17.07 -4.98 10.12
C GLU A 135 -15.70 -4.85 9.42
N ARG A 136 -14.95 -5.96 9.32
CA ARG A 136 -13.55 -5.98 8.86
C ARG A 136 -13.36 -5.43 7.46
N SER A 137 -14.28 -5.69 6.53
CA SER A 137 -14.16 -5.15 5.16
C SER A 137 -14.10 -3.62 5.19
N ARG A 138 -15.02 -2.98 5.90
CA ARG A 138 -15.06 -1.52 6.04
C ARG A 138 -13.84 -0.96 6.79
N ALA A 139 -13.40 -1.64 7.85
CA ALA A 139 -12.22 -1.23 8.61
C ALA A 139 -10.94 -1.32 7.75
N ASN A 140 -10.80 -2.38 6.96
CA ASN A 140 -9.68 -2.57 6.04
C ASN A 140 -9.69 -1.53 4.91
N THR A 141 -10.86 -1.22 4.35
CA THR A 141 -10.98 -0.13 3.36
C THR A 141 -10.49 1.20 3.93
N PHE A 142 -10.91 1.53 5.16
CA PHE A 142 -10.44 2.75 5.82
C PHE A 142 -8.93 2.75 6.04
N LEU A 143 -8.35 1.63 6.49
CA LEU A 143 -6.90 1.47 6.61
C LEU A 143 -6.20 1.73 5.27
N ILE A 144 -6.63 1.07 4.18
CA ILE A 144 -5.97 1.15 2.87
C ILE A 144 -6.04 2.56 2.28
N LEU A 145 -7.12 3.32 2.54
CA LEU A 145 -7.23 4.73 2.15
C LEU A 145 -6.13 5.62 2.74
N GLY A 146 -5.49 5.17 3.84
CA GLY A 146 -4.36 5.88 4.44
C GLY A 146 -3.21 6.13 3.44
N ASN A 147 -3.00 5.26 2.45
CA ASN A 147 -1.95 5.45 1.44
C ASN A 147 -2.21 6.70 0.56
N PRO A 148 -3.21 6.73 -0.33
CA PRO A 148 -3.41 7.88 -1.21
C PRO A 148 -3.74 9.17 -0.45
N VAL A 149 -4.44 9.08 0.70
CA VAL A 149 -4.73 10.25 1.53
C VAL A 149 -3.44 10.83 2.12
N THR A 150 -2.51 9.99 2.56
CA THR A 150 -1.20 10.48 3.04
C THR A 150 -0.48 11.19 1.94
N VAL A 151 -0.26 10.53 0.81
CA VAL A 151 0.54 11.12 -0.27
C VAL A 151 -0.10 12.41 -0.80
N LEU A 152 -1.43 12.53 -0.77
CA LEU A 152 -2.16 13.76 -1.11
C LEU A 152 -1.72 14.97 -0.27
N TRP A 153 -1.95 14.96 1.05
CA TRP A 153 -1.62 16.14 1.86
C TRP A 153 -0.11 16.29 2.03
N MET A 154 0.60 15.17 2.00
CA MET A 154 2.04 15.13 2.15
C MET A 154 2.77 15.78 0.99
N SER A 155 2.31 15.55 -0.25
CA SER A 155 2.87 16.18 -1.44
C SER A 155 2.88 17.71 -1.32
N VAL A 156 1.81 18.28 -0.78
CA VAL A 156 1.69 19.72 -0.54
C VAL A 156 2.64 20.16 0.59
N LEU A 157 2.62 19.45 1.72
CA LEU A 157 3.47 19.77 2.86
C LEU A 157 4.97 19.74 2.51
N SER A 158 5.44 18.66 1.87
CA SER A 158 6.83 18.52 1.44
C SER A 158 7.24 19.63 0.47
N GLY A 159 6.36 20.05 -0.45
CA GLY A 159 6.62 21.18 -1.34
C GLY A 159 6.94 22.47 -0.58
N TYR A 160 6.15 22.79 0.45
CA TYR A 160 6.39 23.96 1.31
C TYR A 160 7.62 23.81 2.20
N LEU A 161 7.80 22.64 2.83
CA LEU A 161 8.95 22.41 3.71
C LEU A 161 10.27 22.47 2.95
N ILE A 162 10.33 21.89 1.74
CA ILE A 162 11.51 21.97 0.88
C ILE A 162 11.79 23.41 0.46
N GLN A 163 10.75 24.19 0.09
CA GLN A 163 10.95 25.58 -0.30
C GLN A 163 11.45 26.44 0.86
N ALA A 164 10.93 26.22 2.07
CA ALA A 164 11.25 27.04 3.24
C ALA A 164 12.56 26.65 3.93
N PHE A 165 12.85 25.36 4.02
CA PHE A 165 13.94 24.84 4.86
C PHE A 165 14.94 23.96 4.10
N GLY A 166 14.52 23.33 3.01
CA GLY A 166 15.32 22.35 2.27
C GLY A 166 14.92 20.90 2.55
N TRP A 167 15.52 19.98 1.80
CA TRP A 167 15.15 18.56 1.86
C TRP A 167 15.61 17.87 3.15
N ARG A 168 16.67 18.37 3.79
CA ARG A 168 17.23 17.77 5.02
C ARG A 168 16.26 17.95 6.18
N GLU A 169 15.82 19.19 6.36
CA GLU A 169 14.90 19.64 7.38
C GLU A 169 13.53 19.03 7.17
N MET A 170 13.08 18.88 5.92
CA MET A 170 11.86 18.15 5.58
C MET A 170 11.85 16.74 6.21
N PHE A 171 12.89 15.92 5.98
CA PHE A 171 12.99 14.58 6.59
C PHE A 171 12.99 14.59 8.12
N ILE A 172 13.64 15.59 8.73
CA ILE A 172 13.69 15.71 10.19
C ILE A 172 12.31 16.09 10.75
N ILE A 173 11.71 17.17 10.21
CA ILE A 173 10.43 17.73 10.63
C ILE A 173 9.30 16.71 10.49
N GLU A 174 9.35 15.86 9.47
CA GLU A 174 8.31 14.87 9.23
C GLU A 174 8.56 13.54 9.95
N GLY A 175 9.82 13.19 10.21
CA GLY A 175 10.19 11.99 10.96
C GLY A 175 9.97 12.10 12.48
N VAL A 176 10.20 13.28 13.08
CA VAL A 176 10.07 13.49 14.54
C VAL A 176 8.63 13.25 15.05
N PRO A 177 7.55 13.76 14.40
CA PRO A 177 6.17 13.49 14.79
C PRO A 177 5.84 12.00 14.89
N ALA A 178 6.48 11.16 14.07
CA ALA A 178 6.34 9.72 14.15
C ALA A 178 6.84 9.14 15.46
N ILE A 179 8.01 9.59 15.92
CA ILE A 179 8.60 9.14 17.18
C ILE A 179 7.66 9.48 18.33
N LEU A 180 7.10 10.69 18.34
CA LEU A 180 6.08 11.10 19.32
C LEU A 180 4.81 10.24 19.21
N TRP A 181 4.37 9.97 17.98
CA TRP A 181 3.22 9.11 17.71
C TRP A 181 3.44 7.67 18.19
N ALA A 182 4.66 7.14 18.14
CA ALA A 182 4.97 5.82 18.66
C ALA A 182 4.64 5.73 20.16
N PHE A 183 5.03 6.73 20.96
CA PHE A 183 4.68 6.77 22.39
C PHE A 183 3.18 6.93 22.62
N PHE A 184 2.50 7.72 21.79
CA PHE A 184 1.04 7.82 21.82
C PHE A 184 0.36 6.48 21.52
N TRP A 185 0.81 5.77 20.48
CA TRP A 185 0.37 4.41 20.14
C TRP A 185 0.60 3.46 21.31
N TRP A 186 1.80 3.48 21.91
CA TRP A 186 2.10 2.65 23.07
C TRP A 186 1.10 2.87 24.20
N ARG A 187 0.75 4.13 24.50
CA ARG A 187 -0.19 4.45 25.58
C ARG A 187 -1.61 3.98 25.26
N THR A 188 -2.07 4.15 24.03
CA THR A 188 -3.48 4.02 23.63
C THR A 188 -3.85 2.64 23.10
N ALA A 189 -3.02 2.03 22.25
CA ALA A 189 -3.32 0.76 21.59
C ALA A 189 -3.25 -0.42 22.58
N ARG A 190 -4.14 -1.39 22.41
CA ARG A 190 -4.17 -2.63 23.19
C ARG A 190 -4.47 -3.79 22.26
N ASP A 191 -3.81 -4.92 22.44
CA ASP A 191 -3.92 -6.05 21.52
C ASP A 191 -5.30 -6.71 21.57
N LYS A 192 -5.97 -6.65 22.73
CA LYS A 192 -7.24 -7.34 22.97
C LYS A 192 -8.27 -6.46 23.69
N PRO A 193 -9.57 -6.66 23.44
CA PRO A 193 -10.65 -5.98 24.17
C PRO A 193 -10.62 -6.14 25.70
N SER A 194 -10.11 -7.27 26.20
CA SER A 194 -9.99 -7.50 27.65
C SER A 194 -9.06 -6.51 28.35
N GLN A 195 -8.12 -5.88 27.63
CA GLN A 195 -7.07 -5.03 28.16
C GLN A 195 -7.44 -3.53 28.26
N VAL A 196 -8.64 -3.14 27.84
CA VAL A 196 -9.08 -1.73 27.88
C VAL A 196 -10.03 -1.46 29.05
N ASN A 197 -10.03 -0.22 29.54
CA ASN A 197 -10.86 0.20 30.67
C ASN A 197 -12.15 0.93 30.22
N TRP A 198 -12.30 1.23 28.94
CA TRP A 198 -13.43 2.00 28.40
C TRP A 198 -14.57 1.11 27.86
N LEU A 199 -14.39 -0.21 27.84
CA LEU A 199 -15.47 -1.18 27.61
C LEU A 199 -15.93 -1.72 28.96
N SER A 200 -17.24 -1.82 29.13
CA SER A 200 -17.84 -2.56 30.25
C SER A 200 -17.52 -4.06 30.15
N GLN A 201 -17.62 -4.78 31.26
CA GLN A 201 -17.32 -6.21 31.30
C GLN A 201 -18.22 -7.03 30.37
N THR A 202 -19.50 -6.68 30.29
CA THR A 202 -20.47 -7.34 29.41
C THR A 202 -20.18 -7.11 27.92
N GLU A 203 -19.73 -5.90 27.54
CA GLU A 203 -19.31 -5.60 26.17
C GLU A 203 -18.05 -6.37 25.77
N LYS A 204 -17.09 -6.50 26.70
CA LYS A 204 -15.87 -7.30 26.48
C LYS A 204 -16.22 -8.76 26.22
N GLU A 205 -17.01 -9.37 27.09
CA GLU A 205 -17.42 -10.78 26.98
C GLU A 205 -18.23 -11.03 25.72
N THR A 206 -19.13 -10.11 25.37
CA THR A 206 -19.91 -10.18 24.13
C THR A 206 -19.02 -10.20 22.90
N LEU A 207 -18.07 -9.27 22.79
CA LEU A 207 -17.18 -9.19 21.65
C LEU A 207 -16.24 -10.40 21.57
N ASP A 208 -15.68 -10.82 22.70
CA ASP A 208 -14.76 -11.96 22.75
C ASP A 208 -15.46 -13.26 22.34
N LYS A 209 -16.74 -13.43 22.74
CA LYS A 209 -17.58 -14.54 22.29
C LYS A 209 -17.80 -14.52 20.77
N ILE A 210 -18.20 -13.38 20.20
CA ILE A 210 -18.42 -13.25 18.74
C ILE A 210 -17.13 -13.57 17.97
N LEU A 211 -16.01 -12.98 18.36
CA LEU A 211 -14.71 -13.20 17.69
C LEU A 211 -14.24 -14.65 17.82
N SER A 212 -14.43 -15.28 18.98
CA SER A 212 -14.09 -16.68 19.21
C SER A 212 -14.95 -17.63 18.38
N ASP A 213 -16.25 -17.35 18.27
CA ASP A 213 -17.19 -18.15 17.47
C ASP A 213 -16.87 -18.05 15.96
N GLU A 214 -16.42 -16.90 15.47
CA GLU A 214 -15.90 -16.75 14.10
C GLU A 214 -14.66 -17.62 13.83
N GLN A 215 -13.77 -17.77 14.83
CA GLN A 215 -12.54 -18.55 14.68
C GLN A 215 -12.76 -20.07 14.73
N LYS A 216 -13.75 -20.57 15.48
CA LYS A 216 -14.05 -22.01 15.60
C LYS A 216 -14.32 -22.68 14.25
N ASN A 217 -14.84 -21.93 13.28
CA ASN A 217 -15.16 -22.44 11.94
C ASN A 217 -13.96 -22.47 10.99
N ILE A 218 -12.79 -21.98 11.40
CA ILE A 218 -11.58 -21.94 10.57
C ILE A 218 -10.73 -23.18 10.88
N LYS A 219 -10.75 -24.16 9.96
CA LYS A 219 -9.92 -25.37 10.09
C LYS A 219 -8.42 -25.03 10.03
N PRO A 220 -7.56 -25.60 10.89
CA PRO A 220 -6.12 -25.37 10.85
C PRO A 220 -5.51 -25.81 9.51
N VAL A 221 -4.49 -25.07 9.04
CA VAL A 221 -3.80 -25.36 7.78
C VAL A 221 -2.82 -26.50 7.98
N ARG A 222 -2.98 -27.59 7.22
CA ARG A 222 -1.97 -28.67 7.16
C ARG A 222 -0.91 -28.45 6.07
N ASN A 223 -1.14 -27.62 5.05
CA ASN A 223 -0.22 -27.54 3.90
C ASN A 223 -0.17 -26.16 3.18
N TYR A 224 0.50 -25.16 3.76
CA TYR A 224 0.72 -23.85 3.09
C TYR A 224 1.41 -23.96 1.73
N ARG A 225 2.26 -24.98 1.56
CA ARG A 225 3.04 -25.20 0.33
C ARG A 225 2.18 -25.45 -0.90
N GLU A 226 1.05 -26.11 -0.72
CA GLU A 226 0.12 -26.43 -1.81
C GLU A 226 -0.65 -25.19 -2.26
N ALA A 227 -1.11 -24.38 -1.31
CA ALA A 227 -1.77 -23.11 -1.59
C ALA A 227 -0.86 -22.15 -2.37
N PHE A 228 0.41 -22.04 -1.99
CA PHE A 228 1.40 -21.17 -2.65
C PHE A 228 1.78 -21.64 -4.05
N LYS A 229 1.61 -22.94 -4.35
CA LYS A 229 1.83 -23.51 -5.68
C LYS A 229 0.57 -23.52 -6.54
N SER A 230 -0.57 -23.09 -6.02
CA SER A 230 -1.80 -23.06 -6.80
C SER A 230 -1.67 -22.07 -7.96
N ARG A 231 -2.21 -22.47 -9.13
CA ARG A 231 -2.16 -21.66 -10.35
C ARG A 231 -2.70 -20.24 -10.11
N ASN A 232 -3.80 -20.11 -9.38
CA ASN A 232 -4.41 -18.81 -9.10
C ASN A 232 -3.53 -17.92 -8.21
N VAL A 233 -2.87 -18.47 -7.18
CA VAL A 233 -1.94 -17.69 -6.34
C VAL A 233 -0.74 -17.21 -7.15
N ILE A 234 -0.16 -18.06 -8.00
CA ILE A 234 0.96 -17.69 -8.87
C ILE A 234 0.55 -16.59 -9.85
N LEU A 235 -0.62 -16.71 -10.47
CA LEU A 235 -1.14 -15.69 -11.38
C LEU A 235 -1.43 -14.36 -10.68
N LEU A 236 -2.00 -14.39 -9.48
CA LEU A 236 -2.23 -13.19 -8.67
C LEU A 236 -0.92 -12.55 -8.20
N CYS A 237 0.11 -13.35 -7.89
CA CYS A 237 1.46 -12.84 -7.62
C CYS A 237 2.05 -12.12 -8.82
N ALA A 238 2.00 -12.75 -10.01
CA ALA A 238 2.49 -12.15 -11.25
C ALA A 238 1.71 -10.87 -11.62
N GLN A 239 0.38 -10.92 -11.48
CA GLN A 239 -0.50 -9.78 -11.69
C GLN A 239 -0.10 -8.59 -10.80
N TYR A 240 0.08 -8.84 -9.49
CA TYR A 240 0.32 -7.77 -8.52
C TYR A 240 1.75 -7.24 -8.61
N PHE A 241 2.71 -8.10 -8.94
CA PHE A 241 4.06 -7.71 -9.30
C PHE A 241 4.07 -6.73 -10.50
N CYS A 242 3.41 -7.10 -11.60
CA CYS A 242 3.33 -6.26 -12.81
C CYS A 242 2.57 -4.95 -12.56
N TRP A 243 1.49 -4.99 -11.78
CA TRP A 243 0.77 -3.77 -11.39
C TRP A 243 1.65 -2.85 -10.54
N SER A 244 2.37 -3.41 -9.57
CA SER A 244 3.23 -2.66 -8.66
C SER A 244 4.40 -1.99 -9.37
N ILE A 245 4.92 -2.59 -10.46
CA ILE A 245 5.89 -1.94 -11.35
C ILE A 245 5.34 -0.61 -11.87
N GLY A 246 4.13 -0.63 -12.45
CA GLY A 246 3.51 0.57 -13.03
C GLY A 246 3.16 1.61 -11.97
N VAL A 247 2.53 1.20 -10.87
CA VAL A 247 2.10 2.10 -9.79
C VAL A 247 3.29 2.78 -9.12
N TYR A 248 4.30 2.04 -8.68
CA TYR A 248 5.39 2.64 -7.90
C TYR A 248 6.41 3.36 -8.79
N GLY A 249 6.55 2.93 -10.05
CA GLY A 249 7.22 3.75 -11.05
C GLY A 249 6.51 5.10 -11.25
N PHE A 250 5.17 5.11 -11.33
CA PHE A 250 4.41 6.37 -11.36
C PHE A 250 4.63 7.20 -10.08
N VAL A 251 4.43 6.61 -8.89
CA VAL A 251 4.48 7.32 -7.60
C VAL A 251 5.83 8.00 -7.35
N LEU A 252 6.94 7.27 -7.57
CA LEU A 252 8.26 7.83 -7.29
C LEU A 252 8.71 8.88 -8.30
N TRP A 253 8.22 8.80 -9.54
CA TRP A 253 8.68 9.69 -10.60
C TRP A 253 7.73 10.85 -10.87
N LEU A 254 6.49 10.78 -10.37
CA LEU A 254 5.46 11.80 -10.60
C LEU A 254 5.94 13.23 -10.27
N PRO A 255 6.53 13.53 -9.09
CA PRO A 255 6.98 14.89 -8.80
C PRO A 255 8.06 15.38 -9.77
N SER A 256 8.99 14.49 -10.16
CA SER A 256 10.05 14.81 -11.12
C SER A 256 9.50 15.01 -12.54
N ILE A 257 8.49 14.23 -12.95
CA ILE A 257 7.79 14.37 -14.24
C ILE A 257 7.10 15.75 -14.28
N ILE A 258 6.35 16.11 -13.24
CA ILE A 258 5.64 17.39 -13.15
C ILE A 258 6.65 18.55 -13.16
N ARG A 259 7.67 18.50 -12.31
CA ARG A 259 8.68 19.57 -12.20
C ARG A 259 9.43 19.77 -13.51
N GLY A 260 9.87 18.69 -14.14
CA GLY A 260 10.60 18.73 -15.41
C GLY A 260 9.76 19.20 -16.60
N ALA A 261 8.44 19.02 -16.54
CA ALA A 261 7.54 19.39 -17.64
C ALA A 261 6.90 20.79 -17.50
N SER A 262 6.87 21.37 -16.30
CA SER A 262 6.08 22.58 -16.01
C SER A 262 6.90 23.86 -15.74
N ASN A 263 8.22 23.78 -15.59
CA ASN A 263 9.09 24.88 -15.11
C ASN A 263 8.63 25.49 -13.76
N LEU A 264 7.76 24.81 -13.02
CA LEU A 264 7.19 25.30 -11.76
C LEU A 264 8.10 24.99 -10.56
N GLY A 265 7.88 25.72 -9.47
CA GLY A 265 8.57 25.52 -8.20
C GLY A 265 8.14 24.24 -7.47
N MET A 266 8.74 24.02 -6.29
CA MET A 266 8.44 22.84 -5.47
C MET A 266 7.04 22.88 -4.85
N VAL A 267 6.52 24.06 -4.52
CA VAL A 267 5.16 24.20 -3.97
C VAL A 267 4.12 23.82 -5.00
N GLU A 268 4.22 24.35 -6.22
CA GLU A 268 3.31 24.00 -7.31
C GLU A 268 3.45 22.52 -7.70
N THR A 269 4.67 21.98 -7.72
CA THR A 269 4.91 20.55 -7.92
C THR A 269 4.19 19.72 -6.85
N GLY A 270 4.20 20.16 -5.59
CA GLY A 270 3.46 19.53 -4.50
C GLY A 270 1.95 19.53 -4.70
N TRP A 271 1.37 20.68 -5.06
CA TRP A 271 -0.05 20.80 -5.37
C TRP A 271 -0.50 19.95 -6.55
N LEU A 272 0.26 19.98 -7.65
CA LEU A 272 -0.04 19.18 -8.83
C LEU A 272 0.14 17.67 -8.55
N SER A 273 1.12 17.30 -7.74
CA SER A 273 1.31 15.90 -7.32
C SER A 273 0.14 15.41 -6.45
N ALA A 274 -0.51 16.28 -5.68
CA ALA A 274 -1.63 15.91 -4.82
C ALA A 274 -2.90 15.54 -5.60
N VAL A 275 -3.16 16.14 -6.77
CA VAL A 275 -4.42 15.94 -7.52
C VAL A 275 -4.63 14.50 -7.99
N PRO A 276 -3.65 13.79 -8.58
CA PRO A 276 -3.78 12.36 -8.88
C PRO A 276 -4.15 11.52 -7.64
N TYR A 277 -3.61 11.84 -6.47
CA TYR A 277 -3.92 11.11 -5.23
C TYR A 277 -5.30 11.45 -4.67
N LEU A 278 -5.80 12.67 -4.90
CA LEU A 278 -7.20 13.02 -4.62
C LEU A 278 -8.14 12.17 -5.46
N ALA A 279 -7.89 12.15 -6.78
CA ALA A 279 -8.67 11.38 -7.72
C ALA A 279 -8.59 9.87 -7.40
N ALA A 280 -7.40 9.36 -7.03
CA ALA A 280 -7.21 7.99 -6.54
C ALA A 280 -8.04 7.68 -5.30
N THR A 281 -8.04 8.57 -4.30
CA THR A 281 -8.83 8.39 -3.08
C THR A 281 -10.32 8.27 -3.40
N LEU A 282 -10.85 9.17 -4.22
CA LEU A 282 -12.26 9.15 -4.63
C LEU A 282 -12.59 7.90 -5.45
N ALA A 283 -11.75 7.58 -6.44
CA ALA A 283 -11.93 6.42 -7.30
C ALA A 283 -11.88 5.10 -6.50
N MET A 284 -10.95 4.96 -5.54
CA MET A 284 -10.87 3.79 -4.66
C MET A 284 -12.16 3.56 -3.86
N ILE A 285 -12.74 4.62 -3.31
CA ILE A 285 -14.01 4.52 -2.56
C ILE A 285 -15.14 4.09 -3.50
N LEU A 286 -15.30 4.78 -4.63
CA LEU A 286 -16.39 4.54 -5.58
C LEU A 286 -16.30 3.15 -6.20
N VAL A 287 -15.12 2.73 -6.64
CA VAL A 287 -14.88 1.44 -7.31
C VAL A 287 -15.00 0.28 -6.32
N SER A 288 -14.50 0.43 -5.08
CA SER A 288 -14.69 -0.60 -4.05
C SER A 288 -16.17 -0.79 -3.71
N TRP A 289 -16.90 0.30 -3.51
CA TRP A 289 -18.33 0.27 -3.25
C TRP A 289 -19.14 -0.33 -4.41
N ALA A 290 -18.84 0.07 -5.66
CA ALA A 290 -19.53 -0.46 -6.83
C ALA A 290 -19.23 -1.95 -7.02
N SER A 291 -17.99 -2.36 -6.76
CA SER A 291 -17.58 -3.76 -6.77
C SER A 291 -18.33 -4.61 -5.74
N ASP A 292 -18.51 -4.09 -4.52
CA ASP A 292 -19.27 -4.75 -3.47
C ASP A 292 -20.73 -4.98 -3.87
N ARG A 293 -21.35 -4.01 -4.58
CA ARG A 293 -22.74 -4.12 -5.02
C ARG A 293 -22.96 -5.06 -6.20
N MET A 294 -22.00 -5.10 -7.14
CA MET A 294 -22.14 -5.88 -8.37
C MET A 294 -21.60 -7.31 -8.24
N HIS A 295 -20.97 -7.67 -7.12
CA HIS A 295 -20.42 -8.99 -6.82
C HIS A 295 -19.48 -9.56 -7.91
N ASN A 296 -18.92 -8.70 -8.76
CA ASN A 296 -18.01 -9.09 -9.84
C ASN A 296 -16.69 -8.32 -9.71
N ARG A 297 -15.85 -8.75 -8.77
CA ARG A 297 -14.59 -8.08 -8.42
C ARG A 297 -13.69 -7.84 -9.62
N LYS A 298 -13.55 -8.86 -10.47
CA LYS A 298 -12.67 -8.85 -11.63
C LYS A 298 -13.00 -7.73 -12.61
N LEU A 299 -14.28 -7.42 -12.82
CA LEU A 299 -14.73 -6.33 -13.69
C LEU A 299 -14.33 -4.94 -13.19
N PHE A 300 -13.99 -4.79 -11.90
CA PHE A 300 -13.50 -3.54 -11.34
C PHE A 300 -11.97 -3.46 -11.27
N VAL A 301 -11.27 -4.55 -11.61
CA VAL A 301 -9.81 -4.59 -11.65
C VAL A 301 -9.28 -4.29 -13.04
N TRP A 302 -9.58 -5.16 -14.01
CA TRP A 302 -8.92 -5.08 -15.31
C TRP A 302 -9.24 -3.82 -16.14
N PRO A 303 -10.47 -3.26 -16.16
CA PRO A 303 -10.74 -2.05 -16.95
C PRO A 303 -10.06 -0.83 -16.37
N MET A 304 -9.97 -0.75 -15.03
CA MET A 304 -9.28 0.34 -14.35
C MET A 304 -7.78 0.30 -14.65
N LEU A 305 -7.16 -0.88 -14.60
CA LEU A 305 -5.75 -1.04 -14.97
C LEU A 305 -5.50 -0.76 -16.47
N LEU A 306 -6.43 -1.15 -17.35
CA LEU A 306 -6.35 -0.85 -18.78
C LEU A 306 -6.46 0.66 -19.05
N LEU A 307 -7.43 1.33 -18.43
CA LEU A 307 -7.57 2.78 -18.47
C LEU A 307 -6.30 3.47 -17.96
N GLY A 308 -5.77 3.00 -16.84
CA GLY A 308 -4.51 3.48 -16.26
C GLY A 308 -3.34 3.37 -17.24
N ALA A 309 -3.19 2.22 -17.91
CA ALA A 309 -2.14 2.01 -18.91
C ALA A 309 -2.29 2.94 -20.13
N ILE A 310 -3.50 3.05 -20.68
CA ILE A 310 -3.79 3.88 -21.86
C ILE A 310 -3.53 5.35 -21.55
N CYS A 311 -4.06 5.87 -20.44
CA CYS A 311 -3.86 7.26 -20.04
C CYS A 311 -2.39 7.55 -19.72
N PHE A 312 -1.69 6.64 -19.05
CA PHE A 312 -0.27 6.81 -18.73
C PHE A 312 0.61 6.86 -19.97
N LEU A 313 0.43 5.94 -20.91
CA LEU A 313 1.15 5.94 -22.19
C LEU A 313 0.74 7.13 -23.07
N GLY A 314 -0.55 7.48 -23.09
CA GLY A 314 -1.06 8.64 -23.82
C GLY A 314 -0.45 9.96 -23.33
N SER A 315 -0.29 10.12 -22.02
CA SER A 315 0.39 11.27 -21.43
C SER A 315 1.82 11.43 -21.95
N TYR A 316 2.55 10.31 -22.05
CA TYR A 316 3.90 10.30 -22.60
C TYR A 316 3.93 10.66 -24.09
N LEU A 317 3.02 10.10 -24.89
CA LEU A 317 2.96 10.34 -26.35
C LEU A 317 2.64 11.80 -26.68
N LEU A 318 1.81 12.47 -25.87
CA LEU A 318 1.51 13.89 -26.03
C LEU A 318 2.66 14.81 -25.62
N GLY A 319 3.56 14.34 -24.74
CA GLY A 319 4.72 15.07 -24.28
C GLY A 319 4.39 16.34 -23.49
N SER A 320 5.40 17.21 -23.34
CA SER A 320 5.27 18.48 -22.61
C SER A 320 4.63 19.60 -23.43
N THR A 321 4.54 19.46 -24.77
CA THR A 321 3.95 20.46 -25.66
C THR A 321 2.51 20.80 -25.30
N ASN A 322 1.75 19.81 -24.78
CA ASN A 322 0.40 19.99 -24.28
C ASN A 322 0.31 19.63 -22.79
N PHE A 323 1.13 20.30 -21.96
CA PHE A 323 1.29 19.99 -20.53
C PHE A 323 -0.02 19.67 -19.81
N TRP A 324 -1.04 20.54 -19.89
CA TRP A 324 -2.30 20.35 -19.17
C TRP A 324 -3.09 19.12 -19.61
N PHE A 325 -3.03 18.77 -20.90
CA PHE A 325 -3.71 17.58 -21.41
C PHE A 325 -2.96 16.31 -20.99
N SER A 326 -1.62 16.30 -21.13
CA SER A 326 -0.77 15.22 -20.63
C SER A 326 -0.90 15.02 -19.12
N TYR A 327 -1.02 16.11 -18.36
CA TYR A 327 -1.24 16.09 -16.91
C TYR A 327 -2.63 15.56 -16.55
N THR A 328 -3.68 15.94 -17.27
CA THR A 328 -5.04 15.39 -17.08
C THR A 328 -5.03 13.87 -17.25
N LEU A 329 -4.32 13.37 -18.27
CA LEU A 329 -4.13 11.93 -18.44
C LEU A 329 -3.34 11.29 -17.30
N LEU A 330 -2.34 11.95 -16.73
CA LEU A 330 -1.64 11.45 -15.52
C LEU A 330 -2.57 11.37 -14.31
N VAL A 331 -3.47 12.34 -14.13
CA VAL A 331 -4.47 12.34 -13.06
C VAL A 331 -5.40 11.14 -13.20
N ILE A 332 -5.93 10.92 -14.41
CA ILE A 332 -6.79 9.75 -14.70
C ILE A 332 -6.02 8.46 -14.51
N ALA A 333 -4.76 8.41 -14.97
CA ALA A 333 -3.91 7.24 -14.83
C ALA A 333 -3.65 6.90 -13.35
N GLY A 334 -3.24 7.87 -12.54
CA GLY A 334 -3.05 7.70 -11.10
C GLY A 334 -4.32 7.22 -10.40
N ALA A 335 -5.48 7.81 -10.73
CA ALA A 335 -6.76 7.38 -10.18
C ALA A 335 -7.09 5.93 -10.53
N ALA A 336 -6.98 5.58 -11.81
CA ALA A 336 -7.32 4.26 -12.33
C ALA A 336 -6.32 3.17 -11.88
N MET A 337 -5.05 3.52 -11.64
CA MET A 337 -4.06 2.62 -11.07
C MET A 337 -4.32 2.28 -9.59
N TYR A 338 -4.96 3.16 -8.83
CA TYR A 338 -5.27 2.94 -7.41
C TYR A 338 -6.69 2.40 -7.18
N ALA A 339 -7.66 2.77 -8.01
CA ALA A 339 -9.05 2.34 -7.88
C ALA A 339 -9.26 0.82 -7.61
N PRO A 340 -8.49 -0.11 -8.22
CA PRO A 340 -8.76 -1.54 -8.07
C PRO A 340 -8.18 -2.19 -6.81
N TYR A 341 -7.52 -1.46 -5.89
CA TYR A 341 -6.94 -2.04 -4.65
C TYR A 341 -7.97 -2.83 -3.84
N GLY A 342 -9.14 -2.24 -3.55
CA GLY A 342 -10.20 -2.91 -2.79
C GLY A 342 -10.69 -4.19 -3.46
N PRO A 343 -11.21 -4.11 -4.70
CA PRO A 343 -11.69 -5.28 -5.44
C PRO A 343 -10.62 -6.37 -5.59
N PHE A 344 -9.36 -6.00 -5.87
CA PHE A 344 -8.29 -6.97 -6.05
C PHE A 344 -8.00 -7.77 -4.78
N PHE A 345 -7.85 -7.11 -3.63
CA PHE A 345 -7.59 -7.81 -2.38
C PHE A 345 -8.81 -8.58 -1.87
N ALA A 346 -10.03 -8.23 -2.30
CA ALA A 346 -11.24 -9.02 -2.03
C ALA A 346 -11.29 -10.34 -2.84
N ILE A 347 -10.73 -10.38 -4.05
CA ILE A 347 -10.67 -11.62 -4.87
C ILE A 347 -9.93 -12.74 -4.13
N ILE A 348 -8.86 -12.41 -3.41
CA ILE A 348 -7.97 -13.41 -2.80
C ILE A 348 -8.70 -14.32 -1.79
N PRO A 349 -9.38 -13.78 -0.75
CA PRO A 349 -10.14 -14.62 0.19
C PRO A 349 -11.42 -15.22 -0.40
N GLU A 350 -11.97 -14.68 -1.50
CA GLU A 350 -13.09 -15.29 -2.23
C GLU A 350 -12.64 -16.52 -3.03
N MET A 351 -11.41 -16.51 -3.54
CA MET A 351 -10.87 -17.60 -4.38
C MET A 351 -10.14 -18.68 -3.60
N LEU A 352 -9.70 -18.41 -2.38
CA LEU A 352 -8.86 -19.32 -1.61
C LEU A 352 -9.58 -19.80 -0.35
N PRO A 353 -9.35 -21.06 0.05
CA PRO A 353 -9.84 -21.53 1.34
C PRO A 353 -9.40 -20.61 2.47
N LYS A 354 -10.32 -20.28 3.38
CA LYS A 354 -10.12 -19.30 4.48
C LYS A 354 -8.84 -19.55 5.30
N ASN A 355 -8.46 -20.82 5.44
CA ASN A 355 -7.30 -21.22 6.22
C ASN A 355 -5.97 -20.80 5.55
N VAL A 356 -5.87 -20.80 4.22
CA VAL A 356 -4.64 -20.46 3.48
C VAL A 356 -4.62 -19.04 2.90
N ALA A 357 -5.78 -18.37 2.82
CA ALA A 357 -5.93 -17.05 2.24
C ALA A 357 -4.98 -16.00 2.86
N GLY A 358 -4.79 -16.02 4.18
CA GLY A 358 -3.88 -15.10 4.88
C GLY A 358 -2.43 -15.21 4.39
N GLY A 359 -1.90 -16.43 4.31
CA GLY A 359 -0.54 -16.67 3.82
C GLY A 359 -0.40 -16.33 2.33
N ALA A 360 -1.42 -16.62 1.52
CA ALA A 360 -1.40 -16.30 0.10
C ALA A 360 -1.43 -14.78 -0.14
N MET A 361 -2.22 -14.03 0.63
CA MET A 361 -2.19 -12.56 0.60
C MET A 361 -0.81 -12.01 0.95
N ALA A 362 -0.14 -12.59 1.96
CA ALA A 362 1.21 -12.18 2.32
C ALA A 362 2.22 -12.43 1.20
N LEU A 363 2.14 -13.59 0.53
CA LEU A 363 2.99 -13.91 -0.63
C LEU A 363 2.70 -12.97 -1.81
N ILE A 364 1.42 -12.78 -2.16
CA ILE A 364 1.00 -11.86 -3.24
C ILE A 364 1.53 -10.46 -2.95
N ASN A 365 1.33 -9.95 -1.74
CA ASN A 365 1.81 -8.61 -1.38
C ASN A 365 3.34 -8.50 -1.38
N SER A 366 4.04 -9.54 -0.96
CA SER A 366 5.52 -9.59 -1.05
C SER A 366 5.95 -9.48 -2.52
N MET A 367 5.32 -10.23 -3.42
CA MET A 367 5.58 -10.13 -4.86
C MET A 367 5.23 -8.75 -5.42
N GLY A 368 4.21 -8.08 -4.89
CA GLY A 368 3.95 -6.66 -5.16
C GLY A 368 5.12 -5.76 -4.77
N ALA A 369 5.64 -5.90 -3.55
CA ALA A 369 6.82 -5.15 -3.11
C ALA A 369 8.04 -5.41 -4.00
N LEU A 370 8.25 -6.66 -4.42
CA LEU A 370 9.30 -6.95 -5.40
C LEU A 370 9.05 -6.24 -6.74
N GLY A 371 7.80 -6.19 -7.20
CA GLY A 371 7.39 -5.40 -8.37
C GLY A 371 7.67 -3.90 -8.19
N SER A 372 7.38 -3.35 -7.02
CA SER A 372 7.71 -1.96 -6.66
C SER A 372 9.21 -1.69 -6.70
N PHE A 373 10.05 -2.64 -6.23
CA PHE A 373 11.51 -2.54 -6.33
C PHE A 373 11.94 -2.40 -7.79
N PHE A 374 11.48 -3.30 -8.67
CA PHE A 374 11.79 -3.24 -10.10
C PHE A 374 11.25 -1.98 -10.77
N GLY A 375 10.00 -1.60 -10.49
CA GLY A 375 9.39 -0.38 -11.02
C GLY A 375 10.12 0.90 -10.61
N SER A 376 10.70 0.91 -9.41
CA SER A 376 11.43 2.07 -8.89
C SER A 376 12.86 2.15 -9.42
N TRP A 377 13.59 1.04 -9.37
CA TRP A 377 15.00 0.97 -9.76
C TRP A 377 15.19 0.93 -11.27
N PHE A 378 14.47 0.03 -11.95
CA PHE A 378 14.72 -0.25 -13.36
C PHE A 378 14.28 0.91 -14.25
N VAL A 379 13.22 1.64 -13.88
CA VAL A 379 12.85 2.91 -14.53
C VAL A 379 14.00 3.92 -14.51
N GLY A 380 14.67 4.08 -13.37
CA GLY A 380 15.82 4.96 -13.28
C GLY A 380 17.03 4.52 -14.08
N TYR A 381 17.31 3.21 -14.05
CA TYR A 381 18.33 2.60 -14.86
C TYR A 381 18.07 2.83 -16.36
N LEU A 382 16.84 2.58 -16.83
CA LEU A 382 16.43 2.82 -18.21
C LEU A 382 16.60 4.29 -18.59
N ASN A 383 16.11 5.23 -17.77
CA ASN A 383 16.28 6.66 -18.00
C ASN A 383 17.77 7.07 -18.10
N GLY A 384 18.63 6.46 -17.28
CA GLY A 384 20.06 6.72 -17.29
C GLY A 384 20.77 6.12 -18.52
N ALA A 385 20.41 4.91 -18.91
CA ALA A 385 21.05 4.17 -19.99
C ALA A 385 20.62 4.64 -21.38
N THR A 386 19.34 5.01 -21.57
CA THR A 386 18.81 5.47 -22.86
C THR A 386 18.89 6.98 -23.04
N GLY A 387 19.06 7.73 -21.94
CA GLY A 387 18.99 9.19 -21.94
C GLY A 387 17.58 9.74 -22.19
N SER A 388 16.55 8.89 -22.28
CA SER A 388 15.17 9.28 -22.60
C SER A 388 14.16 8.57 -21.68
N PRO A 389 13.07 9.25 -21.28
CA PRO A 389 12.01 8.63 -20.49
C PRO A 389 11.21 7.55 -21.27
N SER A 390 11.37 7.47 -22.59
CA SER A 390 10.61 6.57 -23.47
C SER A 390 10.56 5.12 -23.01
N ALA A 391 11.74 4.53 -22.76
CA ALA A 391 11.88 3.13 -22.37
C ALA A 391 11.20 2.84 -21.03
N SER A 392 11.27 3.78 -20.10
CA SER A 392 10.66 3.67 -18.77
C SER A 392 9.15 3.73 -18.81
N TYR A 393 8.59 4.68 -19.57
CA TYR A 393 7.14 4.77 -19.77
C TYR A 393 6.60 3.51 -20.46
N MET A 394 7.32 3.01 -21.48
CA MET A 394 6.95 1.78 -22.16
C MET A 394 7.01 0.57 -21.21
N PHE A 395 8.08 0.43 -20.42
CA PHE A 395 8.22 -0.64 -19.44
C PHE A 395 7.06 -0.65 -18.42
N MET A 396 6.75 0.51 -17.82
CA MET A 396 5.65 0.65 -16.86
C MET A 396 4.28 0.40 -17.49
N GLY A 397 4.02 0.96 -18.68
CA GLY A 397 2.77 0.76 -19.41
C GLY A 397 2.55 -0.69 -19.82
N LEU A 398 3.59 -1.36 -20.35
CA LEU A 398 3.54 -2.78 -20.69
C LEU A 398 3.35 -3.66 -19.45
N ALA A 399 3.93 -3.30 -18.31
CA ALA A 399 3.70 -4.02 -17.05
C ALA A 399 2.23 -3.89 -16.60
N LEU A 400 1.61 -2.71 -16.73
CA LEU A 400 0.17 -2.56 -16.45
C LEU A 400 -0.69 -3.40 -17.40
N LEU A 401 -0.36 -3.43 -18.71
CA LEU A 401 -1.05 -4.29 -19.68
C LEU A 401 -0.85 -5.79 -19.38
N ALA A 402 0.33 -6.20 -18.93
CA ALA A 402 0.58 -7.56 -18.46
C ALA A 402 -0.28 -7.89 -17.24
N SER A 403 -0.46 -6.93 -16.32
CA SER A 403 -1.35 -7.09 -15.17
C SER A 403 -2.83 -7.25 -15.59
N VAL A 404 -3.29 -6.50 -16.60
CA VAL A 404 -4.60 -6.69 -17.22
C VAL A 404 -4.73 -8.12 -17.76
N PHE A 405 -3.75 -8.58 -18.53
CA PHE A 405 -3.72 -9.94 -19.06
C PHE A 405 -3.79 -11.01 -17.97
N PHE A 406 -2.95 -10.91 -16.93
CA PHE A 406 -2.97 -11.86 -15.81
C PHE A 406 -4.33 -11.86 -15.10
N THR A 407 -4.92 -10.68 -14.89
CA THR A 407 -6.27 -10.57 -14.30
C THR A 407 -7.30 -11.31 -15.15
N LEU A 408 -7.25 -11.18 -16.48
CA LEU A 408 -8.16 -11.84 -17.41
C LEU A 408 -8.04 -13.37 -17.41
N ILE A 409 -6.85 -13.93 -17.21
CA ILE A 409 -6.65 -15.39 -17.20
C ILE A 409 -6.81 -16.04 -15.83
N VAL A 410 -6.81 -15.26 -14.74
CA VAL A 410 -7.21 -15.75 -13.41
C VAL A 410 -8.66 -16.23 -13.50
N LYS A 411 -8.86 -17.53 -13.25
CA LYS A 411 -10.18 -18.15 -13.26
C LYS A 411 -10.76 -18.08 -11.85
N PRO A 412 -11.98 -17.54 -11.66
CA PRO A 412 -12.69 -17.69 -10.40
C PRO A 412 -12.68 -19.17 -10.01
N ASN A 413 -12.52 -19.47 -8.72
CA ASN A 413 -12.76 -20.84 -8.28
C ASN A 413 -14.21 -21.16 -8.65
N GLN A 414 -14.41 -22.15 -9.52
CA GLN A 414 -15.74 -22.71 -9.70
C GLN A 414 -16.13 -23.26 -8.33
N GLU A 415 -17.07 -22.60 -7.66
CA GLU A 415 -17.86 -23.31 -6.66
C GLU A 415 -18.35 -24.60 -7.33
N GLN A 416 -18.29 -25.68 -6.56
CA GLN A 416 -18.96 -26.95 -6.81
C GLN A 416 -20.48 -26.74 -6.92
N ASN A 417 -20.93 -25.95 -7.89
CA ASN A 417 -22.32 -25.82 -8.26
C ASN A 417 -22.63 -26.95 -9.25
N SER A 418 -22.86 -28.16 -8.70
CA SER A 418 -23.86 -29.15 -9.17
C SER A 418 -23.65 -30.59 -8.65
N ASP A 419 -23.39 -30.81 -7.35
CA ASP A 419 -23.72 -32.10 -6.68
C ASP A 419 -25.10 -32.06 -5.97
N VAL A 420 -25.93 -31.07 -6.30
CA VAL A 420 -27.38 -31.11 -6.09
C VAL A 420 -28.07 -31.47 -7.41
N VAL A 421 -27.55 -32.49 -8.11
CA VAL A 421 -28.40 -33.25 -9.03
C VAL A 421 -29.09 -34.31 -8.19
N ILE A 422 -30.19 -33.87 -7.57
CA ILE A 422 -31.41 -34.64 -7.43
C ILE A 422 -31.16 -36.12 -7.11
N THR A 423 -31.05 -36.45 -5.83
CA THR A 423 -31.64 -37.68 -5.31
C THR A 423 -33.12 -37.68 -5.70
N LYS A 424 -33.41 -38.16 -6.91
CA LYS A 424 -34.76 -38.48 -7.34
C LYS A 424 -35.04 -39.83 -6.69
N HIS A 425 -35.91 -39.74 -5.70
CA HIS A 425 -36.49 -40.83 -4.96
C HIS A 425 -36.79 -42.05 -5.83
N ALA A 426 -36.38 -43.20 -5.28
CA ALA A 426 -37.01 -44.50 -5.48
C ALA A 426 -38.51 -44.45 -5.17
#